data_AF-A0A2P4PG75-F1
#
_entry.id   AF-A0A2P4PG75-F1
#
_cell.length_a   1.000
_cell.length_b   1.000
_cell.length_c   1.000
_cell.angle_alpha   90.00
_cell.angle_beta   90.00
_cell.angle_gamma   90.00
#
_symmetry.space_group_name_H-M   'P 1'
#
loop_
_entity.id
_entity.type
_entity.pdbx_description
1 polymer ?
#
loop_
_entity_poly.entity_id
_entity_poly.type
_entity_poly.pdbx_seq_one_letter_code
_entity_poly.pdbx_strand_id
1 'polypeptide(L)'
;MNNKDKKIALSFDKSGSVKYCTFNLKGEFILYNEYSVRYFGQLNFIWIYSTQTKNNKWECKRLYRIPKDYEIISISKYEKVYLYSNDYIYEWNINTERGLETENIGIFSNDENFIFLKINDKIIVYLIELKITIASLDINDGNHF
;
A
#
# COMPACT_ATOMS: atom_id res chain seq x y z
N MET A 1 2.55 -29.69 -15.62
CA MET A 1 3.77 -28.86 -15.66
C MET A 1 4.34 -28.81 -14.24
N ASN A 2 5.43 -29.52 -13.97
CA ASN A 2 6.11 -29.49 -12.66
C ASN A 2 6.83 -28.15 -12.50
N ASN A 3 6.18 -27.17 -11.89
CA ASN A 3 6.70 -25.82 -11.73
C ASN A 3 6.85 -25.46 -10.24
N LYS A 4 7.23 -26.45 -9.42
CA LYS A 4 7.60 -26.20 -8.03
C LYS A 4 8.98 -25.55 -8.07
N ASP A 5 9.02 -24.28 -7.67
CA ASP A 5 10.24 -23.52 -7.34
C ASP A 5 11.01 -22.84 -8.48
N LYS A 6 10.32 -22.29 -9.49
CA LYS A 6 10.96 -21.28 -10.35
C LYS A 6 11.15 -19.97 -9.58
N LYS A 7 12.38 -19.72 -9.13
CA LYS A 7 12.81 -18.43 -8.57
C LYS A 7 12.93 -17.40 -9.69
N ILE A 8 12.35 -16.22 -9.49
CA ILE A 8 12.48 -15.08 -10.39
C ILE A 8 13.39 -14.06 -9.70
N ALA A 9 14.39 -13.55 -10.43
CA ALA A 9 15.27 -12.51 -9.93
C ALA A 9 14.66 -11.12 -10.20
N LEU A 10 14.75 -10.20 -9.23
CA LEU A 10 14.40 -8.80 -9.44
C LEU A 10 15.66 -8.00 -9.82
N SER A 11 15.52 -6.98 -10.68
CA SER A 11 16.68 -6.23 -11.17
C SER A 11 17.41 -5.36 -10.16
N PHE A 12 16.71 -4.97 -9.10
CA PHE A 12 17.25 -4.27 -7.96
C PHE A 12 16.71 -4.94 -6.71
N ASP A 13 17.42 -5.97 -6.26
CA ASP A 13 17.18 -6.65 -4.99
C ASP A 13 18.26 -6.16 -4.00
N LYS A 14 18.01 -5.00 -3.39
CA LYS A 14 18.83 -4.52 -2.27
C LYS A 14 18.18 -4.99 -0.97
N SER A 15 19.01 -5.19 0.06
CA SER A 15 18.69 -5.74 1.38
C SER A 15 17.74 -4.87 2.22
N GLY A 16 16.54 -4.61 1.73
CA GLY A 16 15.46 -3.95 2.44
C GLY A 16 14.50 -4.99 3.02
N SER A 17 13.81 -4.64 4.10
CA SER A 17 12.72 -5.48 4.62
C SER A 17 11.54 -5.34 3.66
N VAL A 18 11.18 -6.43 2.98
CA VAL A 18 9.94 -6.50 2.19
C VAL A 18 8.77 -6.48 3.16
N LYS A 19 7.86 -5.52 2.97
CA LYS A 19 6.70 -5.33 3.84
C LYS A 19 5.41 -5.77 3.16
N TYR A 20 5.30 -5.51 1.86
CA TYR A 20 4.10 -5.81 1.09
C TYR A 20 4.45 -6.02 -0.38
N CYS A 21 3.71 -6.89 -1.05
CA CYS A 21 3.76 -7.02 -2.50
C CYS A 21 2.40 -7.41 -3.07
N THR A 22 2.14 -7.00 -4.30
CA THR A 22 0.91 -7.33 -5.04
C THR A 22 1.14 -7.24 -6.54
N PHE A 23 0.13 -7.57 -7.33
CA PHE A 23 0.10 -7.30 -8.76
C PHE A 23 -0.97 -6.26 -9.06
N ASN A 24 -0.66 -5.31 -9.95
CA ASN A 24 -1.69 -4.43 -10.47
C ASN A 24 -2.53 -5.14 -11.56
N LEU A 25 -3.61 -4.48 -12.00
CA LEU A 25 -4.47 -5.00 -13.07
C LEU A 25 -3.77 -5.17 -14.42
N LYS A 26 -2.62 -4.53 -14.65
CA LYS A 26 -1.79 -4.70 -15.85
C LYS A 26 -0.85 -5.91 -15.75
N GLY A 27 -0.86 -6.60 -14.62
CA GLY A 27 0.02 -7.73 -14.34
C GLY A 27 1.46 -7.32 -14.02
N GLU A 28 1.72 -6.06 -13.65
CA GLU A 28 3.01 -5.61 -13.14
C GLU A 28 3.12 -5.91 -11.65
N PHE A 29 4.33 -6.27 -11.21
CA PHE A 29 4.60 -6.62 -9.82
C PHE A 29 4.95 -5.38 -9.02
N ILE A 30 4.21 -5.12 -7.95
CA ILE A 30 4.43 -4.00 -7.03
C ILE A 30 5.07 -4.55 -5.75
N LEU A 31 6.16 -3.92 -5.33
CA LEU A 31 6.90 -4.28 -4.12
C LEU A 31 7.09 -3.04 -3.25
N TYR A 32 6.65 -3.13 -1.99
CA TYR A 32 6.94 -2.15 -0.95
C TYR A 32 7.97 -2.70 0.02
N ASN A 33 9.01 -1.91 0.26
CA ASN A 33 10.07 -2.23 1.18
C ASN A 33 10.48 -1.01 2.03
N GLU A 34 11.07 -1.32 3.17
CA GLU A 34 11.62 -0.38 4.12
C GLU A 34 13.13 -0.62 4.27
N TYR A 35 13.90 0.47 4.28
CA TYR A 35 15.32 0.45 4.62
C TYR A 35 15.58 1.25 5.88
N SER A 36 16.29 0.67 6.83
CA SER A 36 16.86 1.42 7.96
C SER A 36 18.22 1.98 7.56
N VAL A 37 18.38 3.30 7.61
CA VAL A 37 19.63 3.99 7.32
C VAL A 37 20.06 4.77 8.56
N ARG A 38 21.22 4.42 9.13
CA ARG A 38 21.71 4.94 10.44
C ARG A 38 21.52 6.44 10.65
N TYR A 39 21.73 7.27 9.62
CA TYR A 39 21.66 8.74 9.72
C TYR A 39 20.37 9.35 9.16
N PHE A 40 19.62 8.60 8.34
CA PHE A 40 18.46 9.12 7.63
C PHE A 40 17.14 8.53 8.16
N GLY A 41 17.18 7.62 9.13
CA GLY A 41 16.00 6.93 9.64
C GLY A 41 15.49 5.87 8.66
N GLN A 42 14.18 5.60 8.72
CA GLN A 42 13.49 4.68 7.82
C GLN A 42 13.24 5.35 6.46
N LEU A 43 13.53 4.63 5.39
CA LEU A 43 13.24 5.01 4.01
C LEU A 43 12.31 3.98 3.38
N ASN A 44 11.18 4.46 2.90
CA ASN A 44 10.11 3.65 2.34
C ASN A 44 10.11 3.81 0.81
N PHE A 45 10.12 2.69 0.09
CA PHE A 45 10.14 2.68 -1.37
C PHE A 45 9.08 1.74 -1.96
N ILE A 46 8.47 2.19 -3.06
CA ILE A 46 7.61 1.37 -3.89
C ILE A 46 8.31 1.13 -5.22
N TRP A 47 8.49 -0.13 -5.57
CA TRP A 47 9.05 -0.58 -6.83
C TRP A 47 7.95 -1.19 -7.68
N ILE A 48 7.98 -0.92 -8.99
CA ILE A 48 7.08 -1.54 -9.97
C ILE A 48 7.94 -2.24 -11.00
N TYR A 49 7.75 -3.55 -11.13
CA TYR A 49 8.50 -4.41 -12.05
C TYR A 49 7.62 -4.90 -13.19
N SER A 50 8.21 -4.94 -14.39
CA SER A 50 7.63 -5.68 -15.51
C SER A 50 7.72 -7.18 -15.24
N THR A 51 6.60 -7.89 -15.39
CA THR A 51 6.57 -9.36 -15.26
C THR A 51 6.99 -10.09 -16.54
N GLN A 52 7.22 -9.35 -17.64
CA GLN A 52 7.81 -9.91 -18.86
C GLN A 52 9.23 -10.38 -18.56
N THR A 53 9.40 -11.69 -18.44
CA THR A 53 10.69 -12.30 -18.09
C THR A 53 11.67 -12.20 -19.23
N LYS A 54 12.78 -11.49 -19.02
CA LYS A 54 13.97 -11.58 -19.85
C LYS A 54 15.07 -12.24 -19.00
N ASN A 55 15.57 -13.40 -19.42
CA ASN A 55 16.57 -14.18 -18.66
C ASN A 55 16.15 -14.51 -17.20
N ASN A 56 14.90 -14.93 -16.98
CA ASN A 56 14.33 -15.23 -15.64
C ASN A 56 14.40 -14.07 -14.65
N LYS A 57 14.49 -12.84 -15.18
CA LYS A 57 14.61 -11.62 -14.39
C LYS A 57 13.47 -10.67 -14.73
N TRP A 58 12.91 -10.03 -13.70
CA TRP A 58 11.96 -8.94 -13.83
C TRP A 58 12.69 -7.60 -13.70
N GLU A 59 12.45 -6.72 -14.65
CA GLU A 59 13.09 -5.39 -14.70
C GLU A 59 12.22 -4.35 -13.98
N CYS A 60 12.85 -3.55 -13.12
CA CYS A 60 12.21 -2.41 -12.48
C CYS A 60 11.89 -1.35 -13.55
N LYS A 61 10.62 -0.97 -13.64
CA LYS A 61 10.12 0.10 -14.52
C LYS A 61 10.05 1.44 -13.79
N ARG A 62 9.64 1.43 -12.52
CA ARG A 62 9.42 2.64 -11.73
C ARG A 62 9.86 2.44 -10.29
N LEU A 63 10.40 3.50 -9.71
CA LEU A 63 10.83 3.57 -8.32
C LEU A 63 10.31 4.86 -7.71
N TYR A 64 9.57 4.72 -6.62
CA TYR A 64 9.05 5.84 -5.86
C TYR A 64 9.58 5.80 -4.43
N ARG A 65 9.96 6.96 -3.91
CA ARG A 65 10.31 7.15 -2.50
C ARG A 65 9.13 7.80 -1.79
N ILE A 66 8.68 7.21 -0.70
CA ILE A 66 7.66 7.84 0.16
C ILE A 66 8.34 8.90 1.03
N PRO A 67 7.77 10.11 1.17
CA PRO A 67 8.28 11.11 2.11
C PRO A 67 8.25 10.59 3.55
N LYS A 68 9.18 11.05 4.39
CA LYS A 68 9.40 10.46 5.73
C LYS A 68 8.21 10.59 6.67
N ASP A 69 7.40 11.63 6.49
CA ASP A 69 6.33 11.98 7.41
C ASP A 69 5.01 11.24 7.09
N TYR A 70 5.08 10.25 6.19
CA TYR A 70 3.93 9.47 5.73
C TYR A 70 4.10 7.99 6.06
N GLU A 71 3.08 7.41 6.66
CA GLU A 71 2.95 5.97 6.86
C GLU A 71 2.14 5.36 5.72
N ILE A 72 2.57 4.20 5.19
CA ILE A 72 1.76 3.48 4.20
C ILE A 72 0.70 2.67 4.92
N ILE A 73 -0.57 2.91 4.57
CA ILE A 73 -1.70 2.08 5.02
C ILE A 73 -1.83 0.86 4.10
N SER A 74 -1.90 1.10 2.78
CA SER A 74 -2.09 0.04 1.80
C SER A 74 -1.70 0.47 0.38
N ILE A 75 -1.51 -0.53 -0.49
CA ILE A 75 -1.30 -0.35 -1.92
C ILE A 75 -2.27 -1.28 -2.65
N SER A 76 -3.16 -0.69 -3.45
CA SER A 76 -4.23 -1.42 -4.15
C SER A 76 -3.79 -1.97 -5.51
N LYS A 77 -4.51 -2.98 -6.02
CA LYS A 77 -4.32 -3.48 -7.40
C LYS A 77 -4.64 -2.42 -8.47
N TYR A 78 -5.37 -1.37 -8.09
CA TYR A 78 -5.74 -0.22 -8.92
C TYR A 78 -4.68 0.88 -8.96
N GLU A 79 -3.46 0.60 -8.48
CA GLU A 79 -2.34 1.54 -8.54
C GLU A 79 -2.63 2.82 -7.74
N LYS A 80 -3.38 2.67 -6.64
CA LYS A 80 -3.56 3.69 -5.60
C LYS A 80 -2.81 3.28 -4.34
N VAL A 81 -2.09 4.23 -3.75
CA VAL A 81 -1.38 4.10 -2.47
C VAL A 81 -2.11 4.97 -1.46
N TYR A 82 -2.48 4.39 -0.33
CA TYR A 82 -3.09 5.12 0.77
C TYR A 82 -2.02 5.42 1.82
N LEU A 83 -1.82 6.70 2.10
CA LEU A 83 -0.83 7.18 3.06
C LEU A 83 -1.54 7.87 4.23
N TYR A 84 -0.92 7.84 5.41
CA TYR A 84 -1.38 8.56 6.60
C TYR A 84 -0.32 9.56 7.05
N SER A 85 -0.74 10.80 7.35
CA SER A 85 0.12 11.83 7.95
C SER A 85 -0.74 12.89 8.63
N ASN A 86 -0.35 13.38 9.82
CA ASN A 86 -1.01 14.47 10.53
C ASN A 86 -2.54 14.33 10.72
N ASP A 87 -3.05 13.11 10.92
CA ASP A 87 -4.49 12.79 10.97
C ASP A 87 -5.25 12.84 9.63
N TYR A 88 -4.54 13.06 8.54
CA TYR A 88 -5.05 12.99 7.18
C TYR A 88 -4.72 11.64 6.56
N ILE A 89 -5.63 11.20 5.69
CA ILE A 89 -5.35 10.10 4.76
C ILE A 89 -5.26 10.69 3.36
N TYR A 90 -4.24 10.25 2.64
CA TYR A 90 -3.94 10.69 1.29
C TYR A 90 -4.12 9.51 0.36
N GLU A 91 -4.92 9.69 -0.69
CA GLU A 91 -4.97 8.76 -1.81
C GLU A 91 -3.98 9.26 -2.87
N TRP A 92 -2.94 8.47 -3.14
CA TRP A 92 -1.95 8.78 -4.16
C TRP A 92 -2.08 7.83 -5.35
N ASN A 93 -2.37 8.38 -6.54
CA ASN A 93 -2.32 7.62 -7.78
C ASN A 93 -0.87 7.60 -8.30
N ILE A 94 -0.22 6.43 -8.18
CA ILE A 94 1.19 6.25 -8.57
C ILE A 94 1.43 6.37 -10.08
N ASN A 95 0.41 6.34 -10.93
CA ASN A 95 0.60 6.61 -12.37
C ASN A 95 0.63 8.09 -12.71
N THR A 96 -0.16 8.90 -12.00
CA THR A 96 -0.38 10.30 -12.38
C THR A 96 0.38 11.28 -11.49
N GLU A 97 1.08 10.79 -10.46
CA GLU A 97 1.80 11.60 -9.46
C GLU A 97 0.92 12.65 -8.76
N ARG A 98 -0.41 12.46 -8.79
CA ARG A 98 -1.40 13.36 -8.18
C ARG A 98 -1.95 12.71 -6.91
N GLY A 99 -1.97 13.46 -5.82
CA GLY A 99 -2.59 13.08 -4.55
C GLY A 99 -3.91 13.81 -4.34
N LEU A 100 -4.85 13.12 -3.68
CA LEU A 100 -6.04 13.72 -3.08
C LEU A 100 -5.89 13.68 -1.56
N GLU A 101 -6.23 14.78 -0.91
CA GLU A 101 -6.18 14.95 0.54
C GLU A 101 -7.59 14.93 1.12
N THR A 102 -7.79 14.18 2.20
CA THR A 102 -9.04 14.14 2.96
C THR A 102 -8.76 14.32 4.45
N GLU A 103 -9.29 15.41 5.02
CA GLU A 103 -9.19 15.76 6.44
C GLU A 103 -10.07 14.86 7.29
N ASN A 104 -9.49 14.20 8.30
CA ASN A 104 -10.17 13.39 9.32
C ASN A 104 -11.07 12.25 8.81
N ILE A 105 -11.12 12.01 7.49
CA ILE A 105 -11.91 10.97 6.84
C ILE A 105 -10.96 10.10 6.03
N GLY A 106 -10.60 8.97 6.60
CA GLY A 106 -9.83 7.95 5.92
C GLY A 106 -10.71 7.03 5.11
N ILE A 107 -10.73 7.14 3.79
CA ILE A 107 -11.41 6.17 2.92
C ILE A 107 -10.37 5.22 2.36
N PHE A 108 -10.41 3.96 2.79
CA PHE A 108 -9.59 2.90 2.20
C PHE A 108 -10.49 1.74 1.80
N SER A 109 -10.31 1.23 0.59
CA SER A 109 -11.10 0.12 0.05
C SER A 109 -10.21 -1.09 -0.16
N ASN A 110 -10.66 -2.26 0.31
CA ASN A 110 -10.02 -3.51 -0.07
C ASN A 110 -10.71 -4.04 -1.34
N ASP A 111 -10.30 -3.44 -2.45
CA ASP A 111 -10.41 -3.87 -3.84
C ASP A 111 -11.74 -4.40 -4.42
N GLU A 112 -12.86 -4.47 -3.68
CA GLU A 112 -14.24 -4.56 -4.24
C GLU A 112 -15.39 -4.62 -3.19
N ASN A 113 -15.15 -5.07 -1.95
CA ASN A 113 -16.27 -5.40 -1.04
C ASN A 113 -16.47 -4.41 0.10
N PHE A 114 -15.40 -3.83 0.63
CA PHE A 114 -15.49 -3.02 1.84
C PHE A 114 -14.87 -1.64 1.65
N ILE A 115 -15.55 -0.61 2.15
CA ILE A 115 -15.00 0.71 2.42
C ILE A 115 -14.79 0.79 3.92
N PHE A 116 -13.57 1.10 4.31
CA PHE A 116 -13.25 1.48 5.66
C PHE A 116 -13.23 3.01 5.72
N LEU A 117 -13.95 3.56 6.69
CA LEU A 117 -14.02 4.99 6.98
C LEU A 117 -13.43 5.20 8.38
N LYS A 118 -12.29 5.86 8.49
CA LYS A 118 -11.82 6.39 9.78
C LYS A 118 -12.35 7.81 9.94
N ILE A 119 -13.13 8.08 10.99
CA ILE A 119 -13.64 9.41 11.35
C ILE A 119 -13.20 9.68 12.79
N ASN A 120 -12.25 10.60 12.99
CA ASN A 120 -11.60 10.82 14.29
C ASN A 120 -11.11 9.47 14.88
N ASP A 121 -11.57 9.14 16.09
CA ASP A 121 -11.23 7.91 16.81
C ASP A 121 -12.18 6.75 16.52
N LYS A 122 -12.95 6.80 15.43
CA LYS A 122 -13.89 5.75 15.05
C LYS A 122 -13.56 5.17 13.69
N ILE A 123 -13.51 3.85 13.58
CA ILE A 123 -13.42 3.12 12.32
C ILE A 123 -14.82 2.58 12.00
N ILE A 124 -15.28 2.75 10.77
CA ILE A 124 -16.54 2.23 10.26
C ILE A 124 -16.22 1.34 9.06
N VAL A 125 -16.78 0.13 9.04
CA VAL A 125 -16.67 -0.81 7.90
C VAL A 125 -18.00 -0.83 7.16
N TYR A 126 -17.95 -0.48 5.89
CA TYR A 126 -19.10 -0.40 5.00
C TYR A 126 -18.98 -1.44 3.90
N LEU A 127 -19.99 -2.29 3.74
CA LEU A 127 -20.07 -3.28 2.67
C LEU A 127 -20.71 -2.65 1.44
N ILE A 128 -19.96 -2.52 0.35
CA ILE A 128 -20.37 -1.82 -0.87
C ILE A 128 -21.57 -2.50 -1.53
N GLU A 129 -21.50 -3.82 -1.67
CA GLU A 129 -22.51 -4.62 -2.39
C GLU A 129 -23.91 -4.42 -1.80
N LEU A 130 -24.01 -4.46 -0.47
CA LEU A 130 -25.27 -4.33 0.24
C LEU A 130 -25.59 -2.89 0.65
N LYS A 131 -24.64 -1.96 0.46
CA LYS A 131 -24.74 -0.56 0.85
C LYS A 131 -25.04 -0.35 2.35
N ILE A 132 -24.52 -1.22 3.20
CA ILE A 132 -24.73 -1.19 4.66
C ILE A 132 -23.43 -1.01 5.43
N THR A 133 -23.51 -0.36 6.58
CA THR A 133 -22.46 -0.43 7.61
C THR A 133 -22.56 -1.78 8.32
N ILE A 134 -21.47 -2.54 8.36
CA ILE A 134 -21.45 -3.88 8.98
C ILE A 134 -20.73 -3.90 10.33
N ALA A 135 -19.87 -2.92 10.60
CA ALA A 135 -19.16 -2.82 11.86
C ALA A 135 -18.72 -1.37 12.12
N SER A 136 -18.54 -1.04 13.39
CA SER A 136 -17.80 0.14 13.80
C SER A 136 -16.99 -0.14 15.07
N LEU A 137 -15.84 0.51 15.20
CA LEU A 137 -14.92 0.37 16.34
C LEU A 137 -14.51 1.76 16.81
N ASP A 138 -14.69 2.05 18.09
CA ASP A 138 -14.15 3.25 18.75
C ASP A 138 -12.75 2.91 19.31
N ILE A 139 -11.73 3.64 18.87
CA ILE A 139 -10.30 3.40 19.15
C ILE A 139 -9.94 3.81 20.60
N ASN A 140 -10.71 4.73 21.20
CA ASN A 140 -10.46 5.29 22.53
C ASN A 140 -11.07 4.50 23.70
N ASP A 141 -11.78 3.39 23.46
CA ASP A 141 -12.44 2.61 24.52
C ASP A 141 -11.47 1.75 25.36
N GLY A 142 -10.16 2.00 25.26
CA GLY A 142 -9.10 1.30 26.00
C GLY A 142 -8.80 1.82 27.42
N ASN A 143 -9.51 2.85 27.92
CA ASN A 143 -9.32 3.36 29.29
C ASN A 143 -10.18 2.64 30.34
N HIS A 144 -10.23 1.32 30.27
CA HIS A 144 -10.63 0.48 31.40
C HIS A 144 -9.51 -0.53 31.65
N PHE A 145 -8.53 -0.15 32.48
CA PHE A 145 -8.01 -0.88 33.66
C PHE A 145 -6.81 -0.13 34.24
#